data_AF-A0A3D1J2U9-F1
#
_entry.id   AF-A0A3D1J2U9-F1
#
_cell.length_a   1.000
_cell.length_b   1.000
_cell.length_c   1.000
_cell.angle_alpha   90.00
_cell.angle_beta   90.00
_cell.angle_gamma   90.00
#
_symmetry.space_group_name_H-M   'P 1'
#
loop_
_entity.id
_entity.type
_entity.pdbx_description
1 polymer ?
#
loop_
_entity_poly.entity_id
_entity_poly.type
_entity_poly.pdbx_seq_one_letter_code
_entity_poly.pdbx_strand_id
1 'polypeptide(L)'
;QFVKTAAHQPSSKAVRLIKGSHIVVKKLYDHPYAYIFQHPDGRVVFAIPFEEEFTLIGTTDHDYHGDTDTVTIDAEEISYLCELTSRYFRKMIVPADVVWSYSGVRPLVEDDASDAAAVTRDYRFELEHDGAPMLSVFGGKITTFRKLAEEAVDMVAPALSNRHGRWTVDACLPGGDLFGPRPVNRAVLEFDQYVQHQQQTYPWLPPKLVTRYARAYGTRIGMLLAGRVCIGDMGQEIAPGLFAAEVIYLIRHEWAADARDILWRRSKLGLHLAPDTEQKLNSWIAAHRAERPHARSALADK
;
A
#
# COMPACT_ATOMS: atom_id res chain seq x y z
N GLN A 1 21.18 2.51 -8.07
CA GLN A 1 21.63 1.34 -8.87
C GLN A 1 21.51 1.62 -10.36
N PHE A 2 20.32 1.93 -10.89
CA PHE A 2 20.08 2.26 -12.31
C PHE A 2 21.03 3.30 -12.93
N VAL A 3 21.25 4.46 -12.28
CA VAL A 3 22.18 5.51 -12.78
C VAL A 3 23.59 4.96 -13.01
N LYS A 4 24.08 4.10 -12.11
CA LYS A 4 25.41 3.50 -12.21
C LYS A 4 25.46 2.33 -13.21
N THR A 5 24.42 1.49 -13.25
CA THR A 5 24.44 0.22 -13.99
C THR A 5 23.87 0.32 -15.41
N ALA A 6 22.87 1.17 -15.63
CA ALA A 6 22.18 1.32 -16.92
C ALA A 6 22.54 2.62 -17.64
N ALA A 7 22.64 3.75 -16.91
CA ALA A 7 23.07 5.02 -17.50
C ALA A 7 24.60 5.19 -17.53
N HIS A 8 25.35 4.29 -16.88
CA HIS A 8 26.83 4.32 -16.77
C HIS A 8 27.40 5.66 -16.27
N GLN A 9 26.61 6.40 -15.49
CA GLN A 9 27.04 7.68 -14.94
C GLN A 9 27.45 7.55 -13.48
N PRO A 10 28.46 8.33 -13.03
CA PRO A 10 28.75 8.45 -11.61
C PRO A 10 27.58 9.18 -10.93
N SER A 11 26.80 8.46 -10.12
CA SER A 11 25.82 9.06 -9.20
C SER A 11 26.55 10.04 -8.29
N SER A 12 26.25 11.34 -8.42
CA SER A 12 26.96 12.40 -7.69
C SER A 12 26.69 12.37 -6.18
N LYS A 13 25.64 11.67 -5.74
CA LYS A 13 25.24 11.56 -4.34
C LYS A 13 24.90 10.13 -3.95
N ALA A 14 25.25 9.76 -2.73
CA ALA A 14 24.86 8.49 -2.13
C ALA A 14 23.46 8.63 -1.49
N VAL A 15 22.70 7.55 -1.57
CA VAL A 15 21.40 7.41 -0.89
C VAL A 15 21.68 6.61 0.37
N ARG A 16 21.30 7.16 1.53
CA ARG A 16 21.34 6.43 2.79
C ARG A 16 20.06 5.61 2.91
N LEU A 17 20.22 4.31 3.04
CA LEU A 17 19.11 3.36 3.13
C LEU A 17 18.80 3.12 4.61
N ILE A 18 17.61 3.54 5.05
CA ILE A 18 17.16 3.34 6.44
C ILE A 18 16.06 2.28 6.48
N LYS A 19 16.35 1.12 7.08
CA LYS A 19 15.35 0.09 7.37
C LYS A 19 14.42 0.60 8.46
N GLY A 20 13.12 0.40 8.23
CA GLY A 20 12.11 0.55 9.26
C GLY A 20 11.09 -0.57 9.20
N SER A 21 10.80 -1.11 10.37
CA SER A 21 9.98 -2.29 10.55
C SER A 21 8.79 -2.02 11.45
N HIS A 22 7.72 -2.79 11.25
CA HIS A 22 6.52 -2.77 12.06
C HIS A 22 6.16 -4.18 12.48
N ILE A 23 5.55 -4.30 13.66
CA ILE A 23 4.89 -5.51 14.13
C ILE A 23 3.39 -5.29 14.18
N VAL A 24 2.64 -6.37 13.98
CA VAL A 24 1.20 -6.42 14.13
C VAL A 24 0.87 -7.42 15.22
N VAL A 25 0.05 -6.98 16.17
CA VAL A 25 -0.44 -7.79 17.29
C VAL A 25 -1.97 -7.76 17.30
N LYS A 26 -2.61 -8.68 18.04
CA LYS A 26 -4.06 -8.60 18.30
C LYS A 26 -4.42 -7.26 18.93
N LYS A 27 -5.61 -6.75 18.60
CA LYS A 27 -6.16 -5.48 19.08
C LYS A 27 -5.89 -5.25 20.56
N LEU A 28 -5.24 -4.13 20.88
CA LEU A 28 -4.84 -3.76 22.24
C LEU A 28 -5.89 -2.92 22.97
N TYR A 29 -6.76 -2.21 22.24
CA TYR A 29 -7.73 -1.26 22.78
C TYR A 29 -8.93 -1.10 21.84
N ASP A 30 -10.08 -0.69 22.39
CA ASP A 30 -11.37 -0.64 21.68
C ASP A 30 -11.86 0.79 21.40
N HIS A 31 -11.01 1.59 20.75
CA HIS A 31 -11.35 2.91 20.25
C HIS A 31 -10.63 3.20 18.93
N PRO A 32 -11.12 4.14 18.10
CA PRO A 32 -10.57 4.36 16.77
C PRO A 32 -9.28 5.21 16.74
N TYR A 33 -8.90 5.80 17.87
CA TYR A 33 -7.74 6.70 17.94
C TYR A 33 -6.41 5.93 17.98
N ALA A 34 -5.40 6.45 17.27
CA ALA A 34 -4.03 6.00 17.39
C ALA A 34 -3.34 6.64 18.61
N TYR A 35 -2.33 5.94 19.13
CA TYR A 35 -1.38 6.50 20.08
C TYR A 35 -0.08 6.88 19.39
N ILE A 36 0.51 7.97 19.85
CA ILE A 36 1.91 8.33 19.60
C ILE A 36 2.58 8.45 20.96
N PHE A 37 3.70 7.77 21.15
CA PHE A 37 4.47 7.83 22.39
C PHE A 37 5.96 8.00 22.12
N GLN A 38 6.63 8.69 23.04
CA GLN A 38 8.05 9.00 22.95
C GLN A 38 8.87 7.90 23.61
N HIS A 39 9.90 7.44 22.92
CA HIS A 39 10.91 6.56 23.47
C HIS A 39 11.98 7.40 24.19
N PRO A 40 12.66 6.89 25.23
CA PRO A 40 13.74 7.63 25.91
C PRO A 40 14.92 8.05 25.04
N ASP A 41 15.06 7.47 23.84
CA ASP A 41 16.07 7.85 22.84
C ASP A 41 15.62 9.03 21.95
N GLY A 42 14.44 9.61 22.22
CA GLY A 42 13.87 10.74 21.48
C GLY A 42 13.02 10.35 20.27
N ARG A 43 12.97 9.07 19.88
CA ARG A 43 12.13 8.60 18.77
C ARG A 43 10.67 8.51 19.17
N VAL A 44 9.78 8.52 18.19
CA VAL A 44 8.34 8.29 18.39
C VAL A 44 7.93 6.97 17.79
N VAL A 45 7.04 6.26 18.49
CA VAL A 45 6.40 5.05 17.98
C VAL A 45 4.90 5.22 18.06
N PHE A 46 4.23 4.69 17.04
CA PHE A 46 2.80 4.67 16.90
C PHE A 46 2.26 3.30 17.27
N ALA A 47 1.08 3.30 17.91
CA ALA A 47 0.21 2.14 17.95
C ALA A 47 -1.11 2.54 17.29
N ILE A 48 -1.47 1.90 16.18
CA ILE A 48 -2.58 2.31 15.31
C ILE A 48 -3.60 1.17 15.21
N PRO A 49 -4.92 1.41 15.38
CA PRO A 49 -5.94 0.42 15.04
C PRO A 49 -5.77 -0.01 13.59
N PHE A 50 -5.70 -1.32 13.37
CA PHE A 50 -5.33 -1.85 12.06
C PHE A 50 -6.23 -3.04 11.70
N GLU A 51 -6.81 -2.99 10.51
CA GLU A 51 -7.63 -4.07 9.95
C GLU A 51 -8.67 -4.64 10.95
N GLU A 52 -9.35 -3.76 11.68
CA GLU A 52 -10.38 -4.01 12.71
C GLU A 52 -9.94 -4.77 13.98
N GLU A 53 -9.20 -5.87 13.82
CA GLU A 53 -8.87 -6.86 14.86
C GLU A 53 -7.42 -6.78 15.34
N PHE A 54 -6.65 -5.81 14.84
CA PHE A 54 -5.22 -5.70 15.12
C PHE A 54 -4.79 -4.31 15.57
N THR A 55 -3.56 -4.25 16.06
CA THR A 55 -2.84 -3.01 16.30
C THR A 55 -1.50 -3.08 15.58
N LEU A 56 -1.26 -2.10 14.71
CA LEU A 56 0.00 -1.90 14.02
C LEU A 56 0.92 -1.04 14.89
N ILE A 57 2.13 -1.54 15.17
CA ILE A 57 3.11 -0.89 16.02
C ILE A 57 4.38 -0.63 15.22
N GLY A 58 4.86 0.61 15.23
CA GLY A 58 6.12 0.96 14.58
C GLY A 58 6.43 2.45 14.62
N THR A 59 7.60 2.87 14.15
CA THR A 59 8.60 2.08 13.40
C THR A 59 9.95 2.07 14.10
N THR A 60 10.85 1.22 13.63
CA THR A 60 12.29 1.33 13.85
C THR A 60 12.98 2.20 12.79
N ASP A 61 14.23 2.59 13.07
CA ASP A 61 15.14 3.28 12.15
C ASP A 61 16.55 2.71 12.34
N HIS A 62 17.02 1.92 11.37
CA HIS A 62 18.36 1.32 11.34
C HIS A 62 19.01 1.53 9.98
N ASP A 63 20.32 1.78 9.96
CA ASP A 63 21.08 1.76 8.71
C ASP A 63 20.99 0.38 8.06
N TYR A 64 20.79 0.38 6.75
CA TYR A 64 20.63 -0.83 5.97
C TYR A 64 21.65 -0.91 4.83
N HIS A 65 22.39 -2.01 4.82
CA HIS A 65 23.31 -2.36 3.75
C HIS A 65 22.91 -3.74 3.24
N GLY A 66 22.35 -3.81 2.03
CA GLY A 66 21.88 -5.07 1.49
C GLY A 66 20.92 -4.89 0.32
N ASP A 67 20.36 -6.01 -0.11
CA ASP A 67 19.35 -6.06 -1.16
C ASP A 67 17.98 -5.62 -0.62
N THR A 68 17.49 -4.50 -1.14
CA THR A 68 16.20 -3.90 -0.74
C THR A 68 15.00 -4.81 -1.00
N ASP A 69 15.11 -5.79 -1.89
CA ASP A 69 14.03 -6.74 -2.21
C ASP A 69 13.87 -7.84 -1.15
N THR A 70 14.85 -7.97 -0.24
CA THR A 70 14.89 -9.04 0.79
C THR A 70 14.84 -8.50 2.21
N VAL A 71 14.53 -7.21 2.40
CA VAL A 71 14.49 -6.59 3.73
C VAL A 71 13.44 -7.25 4.63
N THR A 72 13.87 -7.68 5.81
CA THR A 72 13.02 -8.27 6.84
C THR A 72 13.31 -7.68 8.21
N ILE A 73 12.34 -7.82 9.11
CA ILE A 73 12.50 -7.44 10.51
C ILE A 73 13.42 -8.44 11.20
N ASP A 74 14.25 -7.97 12.12
CA ASP A 74 15.08 -8.84 12.97
C ASP A 74 14.52 -8.96 14.40
N ALA A 75 15.11 -9.86 15.19
CA ALA A 75 14.67 -10.13 16.55
C ALA A 75 14.87 -8.94 17.50
N GLU A 76 15.86 -8.08 17.22
CA GLU A 76 16.16 -6.90 18.01
C GLU A 76 15.09 -5.83 17.79
N GLU A 77 14.68 -5.60 16.55
CA GLU A 77 13.57 -4.71 16.19
C GLU A 77 12.23 -5.18 16.78
N ILE A 78 11.94 -6.48 16.74
CA ILE A 78 10.74 -7.03 17.38
C ILE A 78 10.76 -6.77 18.89
N SER A 79 11.88 -7.08 19.55
CA SER A 79 12.03 -6.91 21.00
C SER A 79 11.90 -5.44 21.38
N TYR A 80 12.56 -4.55 20.64
CA TYR A 80 12.47 -3.10 20.80
C TYR A 80 11.02 -2.59 20.76
N LEU A 81 10.24 -2.98 19.74
CA LEU A 81 8.86 -2.53 19.58
C LEU A 81 7.94 -3.10 20.69
N CYS A 82 8.13 -4.36 21.08
CA CYS A 82 7.41 -5.01 22.18
C CYS A 82 7.69 -4.35 23.53
N GLU A 83 8.95 -4.13 23.86
CA GLU A 83 9.38 -3.50 25.11
C GLU A 83 8.84 -2.07 25.22
N LEU A 84 8.99 -1.28 24.16
CA LEU A 84 8.53 0.10 24.16
C LEU A 84 7.02 0.18 24.34
N THR A 85 6.27 -0.63 23.59
CA THR A 85 4.81 -0.62 23.68
C THR A 85 4.33 -1.08 25.07
N SER A 86 5.01 -2.06 25.66
CA SER A 86 4.72 -2.56 27.02
C SER A 86 4.92 -1.53 28.13
N ARG A 87 5.67 -0.44 27.90
CA ARG A 87 5.80 0.66 28.88
C ARG A 87 4.53 1.50 29.00
N TYR A 88 3.73 1.56 27.93
CA TYR A 88 2.57 2.44 27.85
C TYR A 88 1.25 1.69 28.02
N PHE A 89 1.19 0.41 27.64
CA PHE A 89 -0.01 -0.41 27.76
C PHE A 89 0.01 -1.30 29.01
N ARG A 90 -1.17 -1.49 29.63
CA ARG A 90 -1.32 -2.37 30.80
C ARG A 90 -1.01 -3.83 30.48
N LYS A 91 -1.36 -4.26 29.27
CA LYS A 91 -1.03 -5.60 28.76
C LYS A 91 0.39 -5.54 28.21
N MET A 92 1.30 -6.30 28.81
CA MET A 92 2.62 -6.51 28.22
C MET A 92 2.48 -7.26 26.90
N ILE A 93 3.28 -6.83 25.93
CA ILE A 93 3.39 -7.41 24.61
C ILE A 93 4.75 -8.09 24.54
N VAL A 94 4.75 -9.36 24.16
CA VAL A 94 5.98 -10.14 23.98
C VAL A 94 6.12 -10.56 22.52
N PRO A 95 7.33 -10.95 22.06
CA PRO A 95 7.52 -11.41 20.67
C PRO A 95 6.55 -12.49 20.21
N ALA A 96 6.08 -13.35 21.12
CA ALA A 96 5.08 -14.40 20.83
C ALA A 96 3.66 -13.86 20.54
N ASP A 97 3.35 -12.60 20.89
CA ASP A 97 2.08 -11.95 20.56
C ASP A 97 2.04 -11.40 19.13
N VAL A 98 3.20 -11.33 18.46
CA VAL A 98 3.32 -10.81 17.08
C VAL A 98 2.73 -11.83 16.10
N VAL A 99 1.68 -11.41 15.39
CA VAL A 99 0.98 -12.26 14.41
C VAL A 99 1.45 -12.00 12.98
N TRP A 100 2.04 -10.84 12.72
CA TRP A 100 2.62 -10.48 11.44
C TRP A 100 3.61 -9.33 11.60
N SER A 101 4.51 -9.17 10.64
CA SER A 101 5.46 -8.06 10.58
C SER A 101 5.77 -7.73 9.13
N TYR A 102 6.22 -6.49 8.91
CA TYR A 102 6.78 -6.09 7.62
C TYR A 102 7.88 -5.06 7.81
N SER A 103 8.76 -4.99 6.83
CA SER A 103 9.87 -4.04 6.78
C SER A 103 9.92 -3.38 5.42
N GLY A 104 10.47 -2.17 5.41
CA GLY A 104 10.79 -1.45 4.20
C GLY A 104 12.05 -0.62 4.39
N VAL A 105 12.66 -0.23 3.28
CA VAL A 105 13.84 0.63 3.28
C VAL A 105 13.43 2.01 2.76
N ARG A 106 13.79 3.05 3.52
CA ARG A 106 13.58 4.45 3.17
C ARG A 106 14.83 4.95 2.45
N PRO A 107 14.76 5.32 1.17
CA PRO A 107 15.87 5.94 0.46
C PRO A 107 15.94 7.43 0.82
N LEU A 108 16.79 7.78 1.77
CA LEU A 108 16.99 9.17 2.20
C LEU A 108 18.18 9.78 1.47
N VAL A 109 18.07 11.06 1.12
CA VAL A 109 19.20 11.83 0.58
C VAL A 109 20.22 12.00 1.71
N GLU A 110 21.46 11.64 1.44
CA GLU A 110 22.55 11.88 2.39
C GLU A 110 22.75 13.40 2.54
N ASP A 111 22.35 13.93 3.69
CA ASP A 111 22.89 15.18 4.23
C ASP A 111 23.99 14.79 5.25
N ASP A 112 24.91 15.69 5.60
CA ASP A 112 26.07 15.45 6.51
C ASP A 112 25.69 15.01 7.96
N ALA A 113 24.45 14.57 8.20
CA ALA A 113 23.95 14.12 9.48
C ALA A 113 24.41 12.68 9.82
N SER A 114 25.10 12.53 10.95
CA SER A 114 25.57 11.24 11.47
C SER A 114 24.43 10.31 11.92
N ASP A 115 23.31 10.86 12.40
CA ASP A 115 22.17 10.10 12.94
C ASP A 115 21.10 9.81 11.86
N ALA A 116 20.74 8.55 11.69
CA ALA A 116 19.70 8.08 10.78
C ALA A 116 18.33 8.72 11.03
N ALA A 117 18.00 9.03 12.30
CA ALA A 117 16.74 9.68 12.66
C ALA A 117 16.69 11.17 12.25
N ALA A 118 17.86 11.80 12.10
CA ALA A 118 18.01 13.22 11.80
C ALA A 118 18.11 13.56 10.31
N VAL A 119 18.23 12.55 9.43
CA VAL A 119 18.32 12.76 7.97
C VAL A 119 17.03 13.39 7.44
N THR A 120 17.17 14.36 6.53
CA THR A 120 16.01 15.02 5.93
C THR A 120 15.09 14.00 5.25
N ARG A 121 13.79 14.17 5.47
CA ARG A 121 12.76 13.36 4.83
C ARG A 121 12.07 14.09 3.66
N ASP A 122 12.64 15.21 3.22
CA ASP A 122 12.20 15.90 2.02
C ASP A 122 12.67 15.18 0.76
N TYR A 123 12.00 15.47 -0.36
CA TYR A 123 12.37 14.92 -1.66
C TYR A 123 13.30 15.88 -2.41
N ARG A 124 14.09 15.33 -3.33
CA ARG A 124 14.91 16.11 -4.26
C ARG A 124 14.82 15.51 -5.67
N PHE A 125 14.96 16.40 -6.66
CA PHE A 125 15.02 16.03 -8.06
C PHE A 125 16.42 16.26 -8.62
N GLU A 126 16.86 15.35 -9.49
CA GLU A 126 18.00 15.59 -10.37
C GLU A 126 17.54 15.39 -11.80
N LEU A 127 17.62 16.45 -12.60
CA LEU A 127 17.26 16.44 -14.01
C LEU A 127 18.52 16.56 -14.85
N GLU A 128 18.78 15.53 -15.65
CA GLU A 128 19.88 15.50 -16.60
C GLU A 128 19.37 15.83 -17.99
N HIS A 129 20.15 16.64 -18.71
CA HIS A 129 19.85 17.09 -20.07
C HIS A 129 20.90 16.63 -21.09
N ASP A 130 21.95 15.91 -20.66
CA ASP A 130 22.97 15.40 -21.57
C ASP A 130 22.45 14.13 -22.27
N GLY A 131 21.74 14.33 -23.38
CA GLY A 131 21.05 13.27 -24.13
C GLY A 131 19.54 13.26 -23.91
N ALA A 132 18.95 12.06 -23.80
CA ALA A 132 17.53 11.94 -23.49
C ALA A 132 17.28 12.41 -22.05
N PRO A 133 16.29 13.28 -21.79
CA PRO A 133 16.09 13.86 -20.46
C PRO A 133 15.78 12.75 -19.45
N MET A 134 16.54 12.74 -18.35
CA MET A 134 16.36 11.78 -17.25
C MET A 134 16.08 12.54 -15.96
N LEU A 135 14.91 12.29 -15.37
CA LEU A 135 14.54 12.83 -14.06
C LEU A 135 14.68 11.72 -13.00
N SER A 136 15.59 11.91 -12.05
CA SER A 136 15.76 11.07 -10.88
C SER A 136 15.05 11.68 -9.67
N VAL A 137 14.32 10.86 -8.91
CA VAL A 137 13.60 11.25 -7.69
C VAL A 137 14.28 10.58 -6.49
N PHE A 138 14.65 11.39 -5.51
CA PHE A 138 15.24 10.91 -4.26
C PHE A 138 14.33 11.28 -3.08
N GLY A 139 14.09 10.34 -2.16
CA GLY A 139 13.13 10.53 -1.08
C GLY A 139 11.68 10.56 -1.57
N GLY A 140 10.83 11.31 -0.86
CA GLY A 140 9.41 11.44 -1.17
C GLY A 140 8.52 10.60 -0.24
N LYS A 141 7.80 11.27 0.65
CA LYS A 141 6.81 10.63 1.51
C LYS A 141 5.55 10.31 0.71
N ILE A 142 4.84 9.26 1.12
CA ILE A 142 3.50 8.98 0.60
C ILE A 142 2.59 10.22 0.78
N THR A 143 2.70 10.96 1.88
CA THR A 143 1.91 12.18 2.12
C THR A 143 2.13 13.28 1.08
N THR A 144 3.33 13.36 0.47
CA THR A 144 3.68 14.43 -0.49
C THR A 144 3.66 13.97 -1.94
N PHE A 145 3.30 12.70 -2.21
CA PHE A 145 3.46 12.08 -3.53
C PHE A 145 2.81 12.88 -4.67
N ARG A 146 1.61 13.42 -4.46
CA ARG A 146 0.87 14.16 -5.50
C ARG A 146 1.58 15.45 -5.89
N LYS A 147 2.08 16.20 -4.89
CA LYS A 147 2.81 17.45 -5.13
C LYS A 147 4.16 17.20 -5.79
N LEU A 148 4.87 16.18 -5.31
CA LEU A 148 6.10 15.69 -5.93
C LEU A 148 5.84 15.33 -7.40
N ALA A 149 4.77 14.57 -7.69
CA ALA A 149 4.44 14.19 -9.06
C ALA A 149 4.08 15.39 -9.96
N GLU A 150 3.35 16.40 -9.44
CA GLU A 150 3.09 17.65 -10.19
C GLU A 150 4.39 18.35 -10.56
N GLU A 151 5.32 18.49 -9.60
CA GLU A 151 6.61 19.13 -9.83
C GLU A 151 7.50 18.35 -10.81
N ALA A 152 7.53 17.02 -10.69
CA ALA A 152 8.22 16.14 -11.63
C ALA A 152 7.70 16.30 -13.07
N VAL A 153 6.38 16.37 -13.25
CA VAL A 153 5.77 16.60 -14.56
C VAL A 153 6.08 18.00 -15.08
N ASP A 154 6.02 19.04 -14.22
CA ASP A 154 6.37 20.42 -14.59
C ASP A 154 7.83 20.51 -15.12
N MET A 155 8.74 19.68 -14.59
CA MET A 155 10.14 19.61 -15.04
C MET A 155 10.32 18.89 -16.40
N VAL A 156 9.56 17.82 -16.67
CA VAL A 156 9.75 16.97 -17.87
C VAL A 156 8.87 17.42 -19.05
N ALA A 157 7.68 17.96 -18.78
CA ALA A 157 6.70 18.37 -19.79
C ALA A 157 7.27 19.30 -20.90
N PRO A 158 8.14 20.30 -20.59
CA PRO A 158 8.71 21.16 -21.62
C PRO A 158 9.47 20.41 -22.70
N ALA A 159 10.27 19.40 -22.31
CA ALA A 159 11.06 18.57 -23.22
C ALA A 159 10.19 17.69 -24.13
N LEU A 160 8.95 17.39 -23.71
CA LEU A 160 7.96 16.63 -24.48
C LEU A 160 7.01 17.53 -25.29
N SER A 161 7.29 18.84 -25.37
CA SER A 161 6.38 19.83 -25.95
C SER A 161 4.97 19.84 -25.33
N ASN A 162 4.82 19.32 -24.11
CA ASN A 162 3.57 19.34 -23.37
C ASN A 162 3.44 20.71 -22.66
N ARG A 163 2.26 21.32 -22.75
CA ARG A 163 1.93 22.63 -22.15
C ARG A 163 0.67 22.59 -21.30
N HIS A 164 0.09 21.41 -21.07
CA HIS A 164 -1.08 21.28 -20.23
C HIS A 164 -0.75 21.65 -18.78
N GLY A 165 -1.68 22.34 -18.11
CA GLY A 165 -1.54 22.69 -16.71
C GLY A 165 -1.79 21.50 -15.77
N ARG A 166 -1.45 21.70 -14.49
CA ARG A 166 -1.77 20.75 -13.43
C ARG A 166 -3.28 20.56 -13.28
N TRP A 167 -3.69 19.33 -12.98
CA TRP A 167 -5.10 18.95 -12.80
C TRP A 167 -5.34 18.02 -11.61
N THR A 168 -4.28 17.42 -11.05
CA THR A 168 -4.39 16.31 -10.09
C THR A 168 -5.05 16.70 -8.76
N VAL A 169 -5.03 17.99 -8.42
CA VAL A 169 -5.68 18.51 -7.20
C VAL A 169 -7.21 18.42 -7.24
N ASP A 170 -7.80 18.47 -8.44
CA ASP A 170 -9.25 18.47 -8.65
C ASP A 170 -9.78 17.10 -9.08
N ALA A 171 -8.92 16.07 -9.05
CA ALA A 171 -9.23 14.72 -9.50
C ALA A 171 -9.50 13.77 -8.35
N CYS A 172 -10.54 12.94 -8.50
CA CYS A 172 -10.69 11.73 -7.69
C CYS A 172 -9.78 10.62 -8.23
N LEU A 173 -9.08 9.92 -7.34
CA LEU A 173 -8.45 8.64 -7.71
C LEU A 173 -9.54 7.61 -8.05
N PRO A 174 -9.26 6.62 -8.94
CA PRO A 174 -10.23 5.59 -9.28
C PRO A 174 -10.80 4.90 -8.04
N GLY A 175 -12.14 4.88 -7.90
CA GLY A 175 -12.82 4.34 -6.72
C GLY A 175 -13.17 5.38 -5.66
N GLY A 176 -12.47 6.52 -5.62
CA GLY A 176 -12.66 7.58 -4.63
C GLY A 176 -13.77 8.58 -4.95
N ASP A 177 -14.41 8.46 -6.12
CA ASP A 177 -15.47 9.33 -6.63
C ASP A 177 -16.86 9.02 -6.02
N LEU A 178 -16.89 8.71 -4.72
CA LEU A 178 -18.08 8.21 -3.99
C LEU A 178 -19.30 9.15 -4.07
N PHE A 179 -19.03 10.47 -4.10
CA PHE A 179 -20.05 11.52 -4.11
C PHE A 179 -19.92 12.45 -5.32
N GLY A 180 -19.37 11.93 -6.42
CA GLY A 180 -19.19 12.64 -7.67
C GLY A 180 -17.72 12.76 -8.11
N PRO A 181 -17.49 13.43 -9.25
CA PRO A 181 -16.20 13.36 -9.95
C PRO A 181 -15.10 14.24 -9.35
N ARG A 182 -15.42 15.08 -8.35
CA ARG A 182 -14.47 16.01 -7.71
C ARG A 182 -14.19 15.59 -6.27
N PRO A 183 -12.95 15.79 -5.78
CA PRO A 183 -12.59 15.46 -4.41
C PRO A 183 -13.33 16.37 -3.43
N VAL A 184 -14.03 15.75 -2.48
CA VAL A 184 -14.79 16.44 -1.45
C VAL A 184 -14.61 15.73 -0.10
N ASN A 185 -14.52 16.49 0.99
CA ASN A 185 -14.38 15.93 2.35
C ASN A 185 -15.53 14.99 2.73
N ARG A 186 -16.68 15.14 2.06
CA ARG A 186 -17.86 14.27 2.18
C ARG A 186 -17.52 12.78 2.03
N ALA A 187 -16.58 12.43 1.15
CA ALA A 187 -16.15 11.04 0.95
C ALA A 187 -15.60 10.38 2.23
N VAL A 188 -15.02 11.18 3.12
CA VAL A 188 -14.50 10.72 4.42
C VAL A 188 -15.57 10.84 5.51
N LEU A 189 -16.22 12.01 5.61
CA LEU A 189 -17.15 12.33 6.70
C LEU A 189 -18.46 11.53 6.62
N GLU A 190 -18.89 11.14 5.43
CA GLU A 190 -20.15 10.42 5.18
C GLU A 190 -19.90 9.02 4.59
N PHE A 191 -18.71 8.44 4.82
CA PHE A 191 -18.36 7.13 4.29
C PHE A 191 -19.34 6.03 4.73
N ASP A 192 -19.81 6.08 5.98
CA ASP A 192 -20.79 5.11 6.50
C ASP A 192 -22.13 5.19 5.75
N GLN A 193 -22.53 6.38 5.29
CA GLN A 193 -23.73 6.53 4.46
C GLN A 193 -23.54 5.88 3.09
N TYR A 194 -22.34 6.02 2.50
CA TYR A 194 -22.00 5.31 1.26
C TYR A 194 -22.09 3.79 1.46
N VAL A 195 -21.52 3.25 2.53
CA VAL A 195 -21.60 1.80 2.85
C VAL A 195 -23.05 1.34 3.00
N GLN A 196 -23.88 2.08 3.74
CA GLN A 196 -25.31 1.76 3.89
C GLN A 196 -26.03 1.74 2.55
N HIS A 197 -25.75 2.71 1.67
CA HIS A 197 -26.32 2.74 0.32
C HIS A 197 -25.88 1.52 -0.50
N GLN A 198 -24.60 1.12 -0.44
CA GLN A 198 -24.14 -0.10 -1.12
C GLN A 198 -24.81 -1.36 -0.56
N GLN A 199 -25.05 -1.45 0.75
CA GLN A 199 -25.76 -2.59 1.35
C GLN A 199 -27.22 -2.67 0.90
N GLN A 200 -27.88 -1.53 0.68
CA GLN A 200 -29.22 -1.47 0.08
C GLN A 200 -29.21 -1.83 -1.41
N THR A 201 -28.12 -1.51 -2.11
CA THR A 201 -27.97 -1.78 -3.55
C THR A 201 -27.67 -3.26 -3.82
N TYR A 202 -26.90 -3.90 -2.94
CA TYR A 202 -26.53 -5.31 -3.02
C TYR A 202 -27.01 -6.09 -1.78
N PRO A 203 -28.34 -6.15 -1.52
CA PRO A 203 -28.88 -6.77 -0.30
C PRO A 203 -28.69 -8.29 -0.26
N TRP A 204 -28.37 -8.88 -1.40
CA TRP A 204 -28.06 -10.30 -1.56
C TRP A 204 -26.63 -10.67 -1.11
N LEU A 205 -25.77 -9.68 -0.84
CA LEU A 205 -24.43 -9.89 -0.26
C LEU A 205 -24.47 -9.74 1.27
N PRO A 206 -23.65 -10.52 2.00
CA PRO A 206 -23.45 -10.30 3.42
C PRO A 206 -22.99 -8.86 3.71
N PRO A 207 -23.58 -8.14 4.69
CA PRO A 207 -23.26 -6.74 4.97
C PRO A 207 -21.77 -6.48 5.22
N LYS A 208 -21.08 -7.40 5.91
CA LYS A 208 -19.63 -7.30 6.15
C LYS A 208 -18.82 -7.35 4.86
N LEU A 209 -19.23 -8.14 3.87
CA LEU A 209 -18.56 -8.24 2.59
C LEU A 209 -18.74 -6.95 1.77
N VAL A 210 -19.94 -6.38 1.79
CA VAL A 210 -20.21 -5.07 1.17
C VAL A 210 -19.35 -3.97 1.80
N THR A 211 -19.24 -3.93 3.13
CA THR A 211 -18.37 -2.97 3.83
C THR A 211 -16.91 -3.13 3.39
N ARG A 212 -16.40 -4.36 3.30
CA ARG A 212 -15.03 -4.64 2.84
C ARG A 212 -14.82 -4.16 1.40
N TYR A 213 -15.77 -4.44 0.50
CA TYR A 213 -15.70 -3.99 -0.89
C TYR A 213 -15.81 -2.48 -1.04
N ALA A 214 -16.66 -1.82 -0.26
CA ALA A 214 -16.74 -0.37 -0.24
C ALA A 214 -15.41 0.26 0.21
N ARG A 215 -14.74 -0.30 1.23
CA ARG A 215 -13.43 0.18 1.70
C ARG A 215 -12.30 -0.09 0.71
N ALA A 216 -12.30 -1.26 0.07
CA ALA A 216 -11.22 -1.66 -0.84
C ALA A 216 -11.35 -1.02 -2.24
N TYR A 217 -12.57 -0.93 -2.77
CA TYR A 217 -12.83 -0.62 -4.18
C TYR A 217 -13.61 0.68 -4.39
N GLY A 218 -14.24 1.21 -3.34
CA GLY A 218 -15.09 2.39 -3.46
C GLY A 218 -16.15 2.22 -4.56
N THR A 219 -16.21 3.14 -5.51
CA THR A 219 -17.15 3.08 -6.65
C THR A 219 -16.89 1.91 -7.61
N ARG A 220 -15.69 1.30 -7.57
CA ARG A 220 -15.33 0.15 -8.43
C ARG A 220 -16.02 -1.15 -8.00
N ILE A 221 -16.70 -1.18 -6.85
CA ILE A 221 -17.58 -2.28 -6.46
C ILE A 221 -18.59 -2.63 -7.57
N GLY A 222 -19.09 -1.63 -8.32
CA GLY A 222 -20.01 -1.85 -9.44
C GLY A 222 -19.38 -2.65 -10.58
N MET A 223 -18.07 -2.50 -10.84
CA MET A 223 -17.36 -3.31 -11.83
C MET A 223 -17.19 -4.75 -11.36
N LEU A 224 -16.87 -4.94 -10.08
CA LEU A 224 -16.72 -6.26 -9.48
C LEU A 224 -18.05 -7.03 -9.45
N LEU A 225 -19.18 -6.35 -9.21
CA LEU A 225 -20.51 -6.95 -9.09
C LEU A 225 -21.35 -6.90 -10.37
N ALA A 226 -20.83 -6.34 -11.46
CA ALA A 226 -21.57 -6.20 -12.72
C ALA A 226 -22.18 -7.55 -13.18
N GLY A 227 -23.49 -7.54 -13.46
CA GLY A 227 -24.24 -8.71 -13.92
C GLY A 227 -24.56 -9.77 -12.85
N ARG A 228 -24.27 -9.51 -11.57
CA ARG A 228 -24.51 -10.43 -10.45
C ARG A 228 -25.71 -9.98 -9.63
N VAL A 229 -26.56 -10.92 -9.26
CA VAL A 229 -27.83 -10.65 -8.56
C VAL A 229 -28.01 -11.54 -7.33
N CYS A 230 -27.16 -12.56 -7.15
CA CYS A 230 -27.14 -13.40 -5.96
C CYS A 230 -25.72 -13.86 -5.61
N ILE A 231 -25.53 -14.38 -4.39
CA ILE A 231 -24.23 -14.86 -3.93
C ILE A 231 -23.67 -15.98 -4.81
N GLY A 232 -24.53 -16.80 -5.41
CA GLY A 232 -24.13 -17.86 -6.35
C GLY A 232 -23.40 -17.32 -7.58
N ASP A 233 -23.70 -16.09 -8.02
CA ASP A 233 -23.06 -15.47 -9.18
C ASP A 233 -21.62 -15.00 -8.88
N MET A 234 -21.20 -15.01 -7.61
CA MET A 234 -19.82 -14.73 -7.21
C MET A 234 -18.87 -15.87 -7.55
N GLY A 235 -19.40 -17.05 -7.90
CA GLY A 235 -18.64 -18.26 -8.17
C GLY A 235 -18.13 -18.93 -6.89
N GLN A 236 -17.10 -19.76 -7.04
CA GLN A 236 -16.50 -20.48 -5.91
C GLN A 236 -16.01 -19.51 -4.83
N GLU A 237 -16.32 -19.81 -3.57
CA GLU A 237 -15.65 -19.22 -2.41
C GLU A 237 -14.30 -19.93 -2.21
N ILE A 238 -13.21 -19.25 -2.52
CA ILE A 238 -11.84 -19.83 -2.52
C ILE A 238 -11.29 -19.87 -1.09
N ALA A 239 -11.63 -18.84 -0.31
CA ALA A 239 -11.39 -18.73 1.11
C ALA A 239 -12.54 -17.92 1.74
N PRO A 240 -12.78 -17.98 3.07
CA PRO A 240 -13.86 -17.25 3.72
C PRO A 240 -13.95 -15.77 3.28
N GLY A 241 -15.05 -15.42 2.61
CA GLY A 241 -15.30 -14.07 2.10
C GLY A 241 -14.52 -13.66 0.85
N LEU A 242 -13.66 -14.52 0.28
CA LEU A 242 -12.90 -14.30 -0.96
C LEU A 242 -13.43 -15.19 -2.08
N PHE A 243 -14.20 -14.59 -2.98
CA PHE A 243 -14.86 -15.30 -4.07
C PHE A 243 -14.09 -15.21 -5.39
N ALA A 244 -14.31 -16.16 -6.29
CA ALA A 244 -13.74 -16.20 -7.63
C ALA A 244 -13.96 -14.89 -8.42
N ALA A 245 -15.14 -14.28 -8.30
CA ALA A 245 -15.44 -12.99 -8.92
C ALA A 245 -14.46 -11.88 -8.51
N GLU A 246 -14.12 -11.79 -7.23
CA GLU A 246 -13.18 -10.81 -6.71
C GLU A 246 -11.76 -11.10 -7.19
N VAL A 247 -11.32 -12.37 -7.13
CA VAL A 247 -10.00 -12.77 -7.64
C VAL A 247 -9.86 -12.44 -9.12
N ILE A 248 -10.89 -12.70 -9.92
CA ILE A 248 -10.90 -12.36 -11.35
C ILE A 248 -10.84 -10.85 -11.56
N TYR A 249 -11.58 -10.06 -10.78
CA TYR A 249 -11.52 -8.60 -10.83
C TYR A 249 -10.11 -8.09 -10.52
N LEU A 250 -9.51 -8.57 -9.43
CA LEU A 250 -8.16 -8.18 -9.00
C LEU A 250 -7.09 -8.53 -10.05
N ILE A 251 -7.20 -9.69 -10.71
CA ILE A 251 -6.29 -10.07 -11.80
C ILE A 251 -6.49 -9.17 -13.02
N ARG A 252 -7.75 -8.92 -13.42
CA ARG A 252 -8.07 -8.18 -14.65
C ARG A 252 -7.84 -6.68 -14.54
N HIS A 253 -8.11 -6.09 -13.38
CA HIS A 253 -8.20 -4.64 -13.21
C HIS A 253 -7.16 -4.08 -12.25
N GLU A 254 -6.55 -4.91 -11.40
CA GLU A 254 -5.58 -4.46 -10.39
C GLU A 254 -4.24 -5.20 -10.46
N TRP A 255 -3.98 -5.85 -11.61
CA TRP A 255 -2.72 -6.53 -11.95
C TRP A 255 -2.25 -7.57 -10.92
N ALA A 256 -3.16 -8.22 -10.21
CA ALA A 256 -2.78 -9.30 -9.31
C ALA A 256 -2.15 -10.45 -10.11
N ALA A 257 -0.87 -10.72 -9.84
CA ALA A 257 -0.07 -11.76 -10.45
C ALA A 257 -0.10 -13.07 -9.63
N ASP A 258 -0.24 -12.99 -8.31
CA ASP A 258 -0.25 -14.16 -7.43
C ASP A 258 -1.13 -13.95 -6.18
N ALA A 259 -1.18 -14.96 -5.32
CA ALA A 259 -1.89 -14.87 -4.05
C ALA A 259 -1.34 -13.77 -3.13
N ARG A 260 -0.05 -13.41 -3.20
CA ARG A 260 0.53 -12.36 -2.36
C ARG A 260 0.06 -10.97 -2.78
N ASP A 261 -0.14 -10.73 -4.08
CA ASP A 261 -0.80 -9.51 -4.55
C ASP A 261 -2.15 -9.35 -3.87
N ILE A 262 -2.96 -10.40 -3.90
CA ILE A 262 -4.32 -10.36 -3.39
C ILE A 262 -4.31 -10.24 -1.87
N LEU A 263 -3.64 -11.14 -1.18
CA LEU A 263 -3.73 -11.29 0.28
C LEU A 263 -2.99 -10.19 1.04
N TRP A 264 -1.86 -9.71 0.53
CA TRP A 264 -0.98 -8.80 1.27
C TRP A 264 -0.91 -7.40 0.70
N ARG A 265 -1.19 -7.19 -0.59
CA ARG A 265 -1.15 -5.85 -1.21
C ARG A 265 -2.54 -5.27 -1.42
N ARG A 266 -3.48 -6.01 -2.02
CA ARG A 266 -4.81 -5.50 -2.40
C ARG A 266 -5.86 -5.58 -1.28
N SER A 267 -5.78 -6.58 -0.39
CA SER A 267 -6.89 -6.84 0.55
C SER A 267 -6.53 -6.96 2.03
N LYS A 268 -5.27 -7.25 2.38
CA LYS A 268 -4.85 -7.61 3.76
C LYS A 268 -5.56 -8.83 4.36
N LEU A 269 -6.30 -9.60 3.55
CA LEU A 269 -6.93 -10.85 3.99
C LEU A 269 -5.93 -11.89 4.52
N GLY A 270 -4.65 -11.79 4.16
CA GLY A 270 -3.60 -12.64 4.73
C GLY A 270 -3.50 -12.58 6.26
N LEU A 271 -3.97 -11.51 6.89
CA LEU A 271 -4.01 -11.38 8.36
C LEU A 271 -5.16 -12.18 9.01
N HIS A 272 -6.23 -12.42 8.26
CA HIS A 272 -7.48 -12.99 8.80
C HIS A 272 -7.69 -14.45 8.40
N LEU A 273 -7.05 -14.87 7.30
CA LEU A 273 -7.25 -16.19 6.72
C LEU A 273 -6.17 -17.18 7.20
N ALA A 274 -6.48 -18.47 7.07
CA ALA A 274 -5.56 -19.52 7.49
C ALA A 274 -4.26 -19.50 6.67
N PRO A 275 -3.10 -19.90 7.25
CA PRO A 275 -1.80 -19.83 6.57
C PRO A 275 -1.70 -20.61 5.25
N ASP A 276 -2.51 -21.66 5.06
CA ASP A 276 -2.56 -22.46 3.83
C ASP A 276 -3.36 -21.80 2.68
N THR A 277 -3.98 -20.64 2.94
CA THR A 277 -4.79 -19.90 1.96
C THR A 277 -3.95 -19.44 0.76
N GLU A 278 -2.69 -19.05 0.98
CA GLU A 278 -1.80 -18.60 -0.11
C GLU A 278 -1.60 -19.71 -1.16
N GLN A 279 -1.38 -20.95 -0.70
CA GLN A 279 -1.21 -22.12 -1.58
C GLN A 279 -2.50 -22.48 -2.32
N LYS A 280 -3.65 -22.46 -1.61
CA LYS A 280 -4.96 -22.72 -2.21
C LYS A 280 -5.28 -21.70 -3.32
N LEU A 281 -5.06 -20.42 -3.03
CA LEU A 281 -5.31 -19.34 -3.98
C LEU A 281 -4.37 -19.40 -5.19
N ASN A 282 -3.08 -19.68 -4.99
CA ASN A 282 -2.15 -19.86 -6.11
C ASN A 282 -2.54 -21.04 -7.01
N SER A 283 -2.94 -22.17 -6.43
CA SER A 283 -3.45 -23.33 -7.18
C SER A 283 -4.67 -22.96 -8.02
N TRP A 284 -5.60 -22.21 -7.42
CA TRP A 284 -6.80 -21.72 -8.11
C TRP A 284 -6.45 -20.78 -9.26
N ILE A 285 -5.56 -19.80 -9.03
CA ILE A 285 -5.11 -18.84 -10.06
C ILE A 285 -4.45 -19.57 -11.23
N ALA A 286 -3.57 -20.54 -10.95
CA ALA A 286 -2.88 -21.32 -11.98
C ALA A 286 -3.86 -22.10 -12.86
N ALA A 287 -4.84 -22.77 -12.26
CA ALA A 287 -5.86 -23.53 -12.99
C ALA A 287 -6.72 -22.63 -13.91
N HIS A 288 -7.06 -21.41 -13.45
CA HIS A 288 -7.96 -20.51 -14.19
C HIS A 288 -7.24 -19.50 -15.10
N ARG A 289 -5.91 -19.48 -15.09
CA ARG A 289 -5.09 -18.72 -16.07
C ARG A 289 -4.92 -19.45 -17.39
N ALA A 290 -4.87 -20.77 -17.37
CA ALA A 290 -4.69 -21.60 -18.56
C ALA A 290 -5.88 -21.52 -19.53
N GLU A 291 -7.05 -21.06 -19.07
CA GLU A 291 -8.29 -21.01 -19.86
C GLU A 291 -8.48 -19.72 -20.68
N ARG A 292 -7.46 -18.86 -20.81
CA ARG A 292 -7.53 -17.69 -21.71
C ARG A 292 -6.42 -17.73 -22.76
N PRO A 293 -6.76 -17.89 -24.05
CA PRO A 293 -5.86 -17.50 -25.13
C PRO A 293 -5.55 -16.01 -24.99
N HIS A 294 -4.27 -15.65 -25.08
CA HIS A 294 -3.81 -14.27 -25.13
C HIS A 294 -4.67 -13.43 -26.08
N ALA A 295 -5.38 -12.43 -25.56
CA ALA A 295 -5.70 -11.26 -26.34
C ALA A 295 -4.38 -10.51 -26.60
N ARG A 296 -3.66 -10.93 -27.65
CA ARG A 296 -2.61 -10.11 -28.26
C ARG A 296 -3.29 -8.82 -28.73
N SER A 297 -3.04 -7.73 -28.02
CA SER A 297 -3.36 -6.39 -28.48
C SER A 297 -2.51 -6.11 -29.72
N ALA A 298 -3.16 -6.13 -30.88
CA ALA A 298 -2.63 -5.55 -32.12
C ALA A 298 -2.53 -4.03 -31.94
N LEU A 299 -1.34 -3.58 -31.55
CA LEU A 299 -0.86 -2.23 -31.80
C LEU A 299 0.48 -2.37 -32.53
N ALA A 300 0.38 -2.92 -33.73
CA ALA A 300 1.31 -2.66 -34.83
C ALA A 300 0.46 -2.02 -35.93
N ASP A 301 1.01 -0.97 -36.53
CA ASP A 301 0.46 -0.16 -37.62
C ASP A 301 -0.63 0.86 -37.26
N LYS A 302 -0.17 2.06 -36.87
CA LYS A 302 -0.47 3.33 -37.55
C LYS A 302 0.47 4.45 -37.11
#